data_AF-A0A925XVC9-F1
#
_entry.id   AF-A0A925XVC9-F1
#
_cell.length_a   1.000
_cell.length_b   1.000
_cell.length_c   1.000
_cell.angle_alpha   90.00
_cell.angle_beta   90.00
_cell.angle_gamma   90.00
#
_symmetry.space_group_name_H-M   'P 1'
#
loop_
_entity.id
_entity.type
_entity.pdbx_description
1 polymer ?
#
loop_
_entity_poly.entity_id
_entity_poly.type
_entity_poly.pdbx_seq_one_letter_code
_entity_poly.pdbx_strand_id
1 'polypeptide(L)' 'MRTVRITAFVPRSGEVDKSRVIQNCYFTKRITYDQWTPEMTRIGRQGGRILKVEMMGGT' A
#
# COMPACT_ATOMS: atom_id res chain seq x y z
N MET A 1 -7.90 2.78 18.81
CA MET A 1 -7.84 2.35 17.40
C MET A 1 -6.42 1.94 17.07
N ARG A 2 -6.20 0.77 16.48
CA ARG A 2 -4.87 0.32 16.03
C ARG A 2 -4.61 0.87 14.63
N THR A 3 -3.39 1.34 14.37
CA THR A 3 -2.98 1.91 13.09
C THR A 3 -1.84 1.07 12.52
N VAL A 4 -1.85 0.87 11.22
CA VAL A 4 -0.82 0.11 10.49
C VAL A 4 -0.12 1.04 9.52
N ARG A 5 1.20 1.02 9.50
CA ARG A 5 2.02 1.62 8.43
C ARG A 5 2.39 0.52 7.45
N ILE A 6 2.06 0.74 6.18
CA ILE A 6 2.32 -0.22 5.10
C ILE A 6 3.21 0.43 4.06
N THR A 7 4.18 -0.33 3.54
CA THR A 7 4.97 0.01 2.35
C THR A 7 4.69 -1.05 1.31
N ALA A 8 4.25 -0.63 0.13
CA ALA A 8 3.88 -1.55 -0.95
C ALA A 8 4.29 -1.00 -2.32
N PHE A 9 4.47 -1.91 -3.26
CA PHE A 9 4.62 -1.63 -4.67
C PHE A 9 3.41 -2.16 -5.44
N VAL A 10 2.78 -1.35 -6.29
CA VAL A 10 1.69 -1.78 -7.18
C VAL A 10 2.08 -1.43 -8.62
N PRO A 11 2.28 -2.44 -9.50
CA PRO A 11 2.62 -2.18 -10.88
C PRO A 11 1.43 -1.53 -11.61
N ARG A 12 1.73 -0.62 -12.53
CA ARG A 12 0.73 -0.04 -13.42
C ARG A 12 0.98 -0.56 -14.84
N SER A 13 -0.08 -1.03 -15.49
CA SER A 13 -0.07 -1.33 -16.92
C SER A 13 -0.46 -0.08 -17.73
N GLY A 14 0.12 0.08 -18.92
CA GLY A 14 -0.21 1.16 -19.87
C GLY A 14 0.89 2.20 -20.08
N GLU A 15 0.58 3.27 -20.82
CA GLU A 15 1.50 4.40 -21.04
C GLU A 15 1.74 5.17 -19.74
N VAL A 16 3.02 5.44 -19.48
CA VAL A 16 3.52 5.85 -18.17
C VAL A 16 4.08 7.26 -18.26
N ASP A 17 3.29 8.24 -17.85
CA ASP A 17 3.79 9.59 -17.60
C ASP A 17 4.75 9.54 -16.39
N LYS A 18 6.07 9.57 -16.68
CA LYS A 18 7.14 9.05 -15.79
C LYS A 18 7.15 9.66 -14.39
N SER A 19 6.68 10.90 -14.23
CA SER A 19 6.72 11.64 -12.96
C SER A 19 5.64 11.19 -11.95
N ARG A 20 4.44 10.85 -12.41
CA ARG A 20 3.31 10.47 -11.53
C ARG A 20 3.33 9.00 -11.14
N VAL A 21 4.07 8.17 -11.86
CA VAL A 21 4.00 6.72 -11.69
C VAL A 21 4.82 6.25 -10.49
N ILE A 22 5.99 6.82 -10.24
CA ILE A 22 6.81 6.44 -9.08
C ILE A 22 6.04 6.68 -7.78
N GLN A 23 5.36 7.83 -7.66
CA GLN A 23 4.60 8.22 -6.47
C GLN A 23 3.41 7.28 -6.19
N ASN A 24 2.79 6.74 -7.24
CA ASN A 24 1.59 5.89 -7.13
C ASN A 24 1.91 4.39 -7.12
N CYS A 25 3.03 3.99 -7.73
CA CYS A 25 3.46 2.60 -7.78
C CYS A 25 4.27 2.19 -6.57
N TYR A 26 5.00 3.10 -5.90
CA TYR A 26 5.73 2.81 -4.67
C TYR A 26 5.30 3.79 -3.58
N PHE A 27 4.57 3.29 -2.59
CA PHE A 27 4.00 4.14 -1.55
C PHE A 27 4.19 3.57 -0.16
N THR A 28 4.30 4.48 0.80
CA THR A 28 4.18 4.17 2.23
C THR A 28 3.02 4.98 2.80
N LYS A 29 2.04 4.32 3.41
CA LYS A 29 0.88 5.00 3.98
C LYS A 29 0.49 4.43 5.34
N ARG A 30 -0.19 5.26 6.14
CA ARG A 30 -0.82 4.87 7.40
C ARG A 30 -2.30 4.64 7.16
N ILE A 31 -2.82 3.51 7.61
CA ILE A 31 -4.22 3.12 7.52
C ILE A 31 -4.69 2.60 8.88
N THR A 32 -6.00 2.61 9.12
CA THR A 32 -6.54 1.95 10.32
C THR A 32 -6.45 0.43 10.19
N TYR A 33 -6.43 -0.28 11.31
CA TYR A 33 -6.40 -1.74 11.31
C TYR A 33 -7.60 -2.35 10.57
N ASP A 34 -8.80 -1.74 10.69
CA ASP A 34 -10.00 -2.20 10.00
C ASP A 34 -9.89 -2.05 8.46
N GLN A 35 -9.11 -1.06 8.00
CA GLN A 35 -8.83 -0.83 6.58
C GLN A 35 -7.72 -1.75 6.03
N TRP A 36 -6.98 -2.46 6.89
CA TRP A 36 -5.83 -3.26 6.45
C TRP A 36 -6.25 -4.42 5.55
N THR A 37 -7.22 -5.22 5.96
CA THR A 37 -7.63 -6.41 5.20
C THR A 37 -8.15 -6.07 3.80
N PRO A 38 -9.07 -5.09 3.63
CA PRO A 38 -9.50 -4.66 2.30
C PRO A 38 -8.35 -4.14 1.43
N GLU A 39 -7.41 -3.40 2.02
CA GLU A 39 -6.26 -2.83 1.32
C GLU A 39 -5.27 -3.92 0.86
N MET A 40 -5.00 -4.91 1.71
CA MET A 40 -4.19 -6.07 1.37
C MET A 40 -4.79 -6.83 0.18
N THR A 41 -6.10 -7.09 0.20
CA THR A 41 -6.80 -7.73 -0.91
C THR A 41 -6.73 -6.89 -2.19
N ARG A 42 -6.91 -5.56 -2.09
CA ARG A 42 -6.82 -4.63 -3.22
C ARG A 42 -5.44 -4.68 -3.86
N ILE A 43 -4.38 -4.61 -3.06
CA ILE A 43 -2.98 -4.67 -3.54
C ILE A 43 -2.72 -6.00 -4.24
N GLY A 44 -3.15 -7.13 -3.65
CA GLY A 44 -3.00 -8.46 -4.25
C GLY A 44 -3.74 -8.59 -5.58
N ARG A 45 -4.98 -8.10 -5.68
CA ARG A 45 -5.76 -8.10 -6.93
C ARG A 45 -5.13 -7.27 -8.05
N GLN A 46 -4.37 -6.24 -7.70
CA GLN A 46 -3.65 -5.40 -8.67
C GLN A 46 -2.25 -5.94 -9.00
N GLY A 47 -1.89 -7.15 -8.55
CA GLY A 47 -0.56 -7.73 -8.77
C GLY A 47 0.55 -7.02 -7.99
N GLY A 48 0.19 -6.24 -6.97
CA GLY A 48 1.13 -5.53 -6.12
C GLY A 48 1.81 -6.44 -5.09
N ARG A 49 2.93 -5.96 -4.55
CA ARG A 49 3.72 -6.61 -3.51
C ARG A 49 3.76 -5.74 -2.27
N ILE A 50 3.47 -6.33 -1.12
CA ILE A 50 3.64 -5.69 0.19
C ILE A 50 5.10 -5.91 0.61
N LEU A 51 5.79 -4.81 0.91
CA LEU A 51 7.23 -4.82 1.23
C LEU A 51 7.47 -4.74 2.74
N LYS A 52 6.64 -3.97 3.46
CA LYS A 52 6.77 -3.80 4.91
C LYS A 52 5.40 -3.51 5.53
N VAL A 53 5.16 -4.08 6.70
CA VAL A 53 3.98 -3.81 7.53
C VAL A 53 4.45 -3.59 8.95
N GLU A 54 4.06 -2.48 9.56
CA GLU A 54 4.40 -2.12 10.93
C GLU A 54 3.14 -1.72 11.68
N MET A 55 2.93 -2.34 12.84
CA MET A 55 1.92 -1.87 13.79
C MET A 55 2.43 -0.61 14.47
N MET A 56 1.73 0.50 14.27
CA MET A 56 2.09 1.83 14.79
C MET A 56 1.32 2.20 16.06
N GLY A 57 0.48 1.29 16.59
CA GLY A 57 -0.34 1.57 17.77
C GLY A 57 -0.80 0.31 18.50
N GLY A 58 -0.59 0.35 19.82
CA GLY A 58 -0.99 -0.60 20.84
C GLY A 58 -0.42 -0.11 22.16
N THR A 59 -1.24 0.54 22.99
CA THR A 59 -1.05 0.52 24.44
C THR A 59 -1.56 -0.80 24.96
#